data_AF-A0A829ZU92-F1
#
_entry.id   AF-A0A829ZU92-F1
#
_cell.length_a   1.000
_cell.length_b   1.000
_cell.length_c   1.000
_cell.angle_alpha   90.00
_cell.angle_beta   90.00
_cell.angle_gamma   90.00
#
_symmetry.space_group_name_H-M   'P 1'
#
loop_
_entity.id
_entity.type
_entity.pdbx_description
1 polymer ?
#
loop_
_entity_poly.entity_id
_entity_poly.type
_entity_poly.pdbx_seq_one_letter_code
_entity_poly.pdbx_strand_id
1 'polypeptide(L)'
;MCHCDGENQGLLNLLAESGMDIAEAICPQPMTKCTIPEIKKAFKDKVTIFGGVPSVALEEESMTDEEFEIFMRRLFKEIAPGYRFILGVADTVPANAKFSRIKRIGEMVNEWGTLLGA
;
A
#
# COMPACT_ATOMS: atom_id res chain seq x y z
N MET A 1 -5.89 8.50 13.63
CA MET A 1 -5.36 8.40 12.26
C MET A 1 -4.42 9.55 12.02
N CYS A 2 -3.23 9.29 11.48
CA CYS A 2 -2.27 10.31 11.08
C CYS A 2 -1.88 10.12 9.62
N HIS A 3 -1.66 11.24 8.93
CA HIS A 3 -1.08 11.27 7.59
C HIS A 3 0.46 11.15 7.70
N CYS A 4 1.04 10.18 7.01
CA CYS A 4 2.40 9.62 7.13
C CYS A 4 2.91 9.26 5.72
N ASP A 5 2.48 10.00 4.71
CA ASP A 5 3.03 9.90 3.36
C ASP A 5 4.53 10.26 3.33
N GLY A 6 5.22 9.83 2.29
CA GLY A 6 6.63 10.05 2.07
C GLY A 6 7.54 9.00 2.71
N GLU A 7 8.83 9.33 2.77
CA GLU A 7 9.87 8.42 3.22
C GLU A 7 9.80 8.20 4.74
N ASN A 8 9.78 6.92 5.14
CA ASN A 8 9.64 6.50 6.54
C ASN A 8 10.79 5.59 7.01
N GLN A 9 11.79 5.30 6.17
CA GLN A 9 12.97 4.52 6.52
C GLN A 9 13.76 5.23 7.63
N GLY A 10 13.53 4.78 8.87
CA GLY A 10 14.09 5.37 10.10
C GLY A 10 13.03 5.86 11.09
N LEU A 11 11.80 6.11 10.63
CA LEU A 11 10.67 6.55 11.46
C LEU A 11 9.70 5.43 11.82
N LEU A 12 9.75 4.28 11.13
CA LEU A 12 8.77 3.19 11.31
C LEU A 12 8.57 2.76 12.77
N ASN A 13 9.64 2.69 13.57
CA ASN A 13 9.52 2.32 14.99
C ASN A 13 8.82 3.41 15.81
N LEU A 14 9.13 4.68 15.54
CA LEU A 14 8.48 5.81 16.21
C LEU A 14 7.00 5.90 15.84
N LEU A 15 6.66 5.65 14.57
CA LEU A 15 5.27 5.57 14.13
C LEU A 15 4.53 4.44 14.84
N ALA A 16 5.15 3.26 14.96
CA ALA A 16 4.59 2.11 15.69
C ALA A 16 4.39 2.37 17.19
N GLU A 17 5.17 3.28 17.79
CA GLU A 17 5.11 3.65 19.21
C GLU A 17 4.29 4.91 19.49
N SER A 18 3.89 5.64 18.45
CA SER A 18 3.17 6.91 18.57
C SER A 18 1.80 6.82 19.26
N GLY A 19 1.21 5.63 19.34
CA GLY A 19 -0.15 5.40 19.83
C GLY A 19 -1.25 5.67 18.79
N MET A 20 -0.91 5.96 17.52
CA MET A 20 -1.90 6.10 16.46
C MET A 20 -2.52 4.75 16.05
N ASP A 21 -3.82 4.73 15.77
CA ASP A 21 -4.48 3.51 15.30
C ASP A 21 -4.22 3.20 13.82
N ILE A 22 -4.08 4.25 13.00
CA ILE A 22 -3.97 4.17 11.53
C ILE A 22 -2.89 5.13 11.05
N ALA A 23 -1.94 4.61 10.28
CA ALA A 23 -1.00 5.37 9.47
C ALA A 23 -1.49 5.36 8.01
N GLU A 24 -2.03 6.48 7.59
CA GLU A 24 -2.44 6.80 6.22
C GLU A 24 -1.42 7.80 5.66
N ALA A 25 -1.13 8.01 4.38
CA ALA A 25 -1.27 7.14 3.23
C ALA A 25 0.09 6.46 2.95
N ILE A 26 0.37 5.33 3.60
CA ILE A 26 1.69 4.67 3.52
C ILE A 26 2.04 4.31 2.08
N CYS A 27 3.17 4.82 1.60
CA CYS A 27 3.70 4.55 0.27
C CYS A 27 4.91 3.60 0.34
N PRO A 28 4.89 2.42 -0.29
CA PRO A 28 6.06 1.57 -0.42
C PRO A 28 6.93 1.99 -1.63
N GLN A 29 7.99 1.22 -1.87
CA GLN A 29 8.66 1.18 -3.17
C GLN A 29 7.67 1.09 -4.34
N PRO A 30 7.95 1.76 -5.48
CA PRO A 30 9.22 2.40 -5.82
C PRO A 30 9.33 3.89 -5.41
N MET A 31 8.29 4.51 -4.85
CA MET A 31 8.33 5.95 -4.49
C MET A 31 9.08 6.23 -3.18
N THR A 32 9.19 5.24 -2.30
CA THR A 32 9.97 5.31 -1.05
C THR A 32 10.95 4.16 -0.98
N LYS A 33 11.84 4.15 0.02
CA LYS A 33 12.76 3.03 0.23
C LYS A 33 12.13 1.86 0.98
N CYS A 34 11.01 2.08 1.67
CA CYS A 34 10.35 1.06 2.48
C CYS A 34 9.60 0.03 1.63
N THR A 35 9.73 -1.24 2.00
CA THR A 35 8.92 -2.33 1.46
C THR A 35 7.71 -2.62 2.37
N ILE A 36 6.64 -3.19 1.82
CA ILE A 36 5.46 -3.58 2.61
C ILE A 36 5.82 -4.57 3.74
N PRO A 37 6.67 -5.60 3.53
CA PRO A 37 7.11 -6.48 4.61
C PRO A 37 7.84 -5.75 5.75
N GLU A 38 8.68 -4.75 5.46
CA GLU A 38 9.36 -3.96 6.49
C GLU A 38 8.38 -3.13 7.32
N ILE A 39 7.44 -2.46 6.64
CA ILE A 39 6.39 -1.66 7.31
C ILE A 39 5.52 -2.56 8.19
N LYS A 40 5.03 -3.69 7.65
CA LYS A 40 4.24 -4.68 8.42
C LYS A 40 5.02 -5.21 9.61
N LYS A 41 6.32 -5.48 9.45
CA LYS A 41 7.19 -5.96 10.55
C LYS A 41 7.36 -4.92 11.65
N ALA A 42 7.43 -3.63 11.30
CA ALA A 42 7.56 -2.55 12.27
C ALA A 42 6.24 -2.30 13.01
N PHE A 43 5.13 -2.20 12.27
CA PHE A 43 3.81 -1.87 12.84
C PHE A 43 3.15 -3.05 13.55
N LYS A 44 3.44 -4.28 13.11
CA LYS A 44 2.90 -5.54 13.65
C LYS A 44 1.38 -5.48 13.83
N ASP A 45 0.93 -5.55 15.07
CA ASP A 45 -0.45 -5.55 15.53
C ASP A 45 -0.85 -4.22 16.20
N LYS A 46 0.02 -3.20 16.15
CA LYS A 46 -0.18 -1.91 16.82
C LYS A 46 -0.88 -0.89 15.93
N VAL A 47 -0.41 -0.74 14.69
CA VAL A 47 -0.88 0.30 13.75
C VAL A 47 -1.45 -0.35 12.50
N THR A 48 -2.62 0.13 12.05
CA THR A 48 -3.23 -0.25 10.78
C THR A 48 -2.59 0.54 9.65
N ILE A 49 -2.19 -0.16 8.58
CA ILE A 49 -1.64 0.47 7.38
C ILE A 49 -2.81 0.87 6.47
N PHE A 50 -2.87 2.12 6.05
CA PHE A 50 -3.77 2.58 4.99
C PHE A 50 -2.92 3.12 3.83
N GLY A 51 -3.03 2.51 2.65
CA GLY A 51 -2.25 2.84 1.45
C GLY A 51 -1.76 1.59 0.73
N GLY A 52 -0.52 1.60 0.28
CA GLY A 52 0.16 0.45 -0.31
C GLY A 52 0.26 0.45 -1.84
N VAL A 53 -0.59 1.18 -2.55
CA VAL A 53 -0.46 1.35 -4.01
C VAL A 53 0.23 2.69 -4.30
N PRO A 54 1.52 2.71 -4.68
CA PRO A 54 2.22 3.95 -5.01
C PRO A 54 1.54 4.61 -6.23
N SER A 55 1.36 5.93 -6.20
CA SER A 55 0.60 6.66 -7.22
C SER A 55 1.17 6.47 -8.63
N VAL A 56 2.50 6.35 -8.76
CA VAL A 56 3.21 6.04 -10.02
C VAL A 56 2.79 4.70 -10.65
N ALA A 57 2.23 3.77 -9.89
CA ALA A 57 1.69 2.53 -10.44
C ALA A 57 0.45 2.78 -11.32
N LEU A 58 -0.19 3.94 -11.21
CA LEU A 58 -1.33 4.33 -12.03
C LEU A 58 -0.93 5.12 -13.27
N GLU A 59 0.33 5.52 -13.42
CA GLU A 59 0.83 6.31 -14.55
C GLU A 59 1.52 5.41 -15.57
N GLU A 60 1.09 5.46 -16.84
CA GLU A 60 1.66 4.63 -17.91
C GLU A 60 3.12 4.99 -18.23
N GLU A 61 3.50 6.25 -18.02
CA GLU A 61 4.87 6.73 -18.24
C GLU A 61 5.85 6.21 -17.19
N SER A 62 5.36 5.88 -16.00
CA SER A 62 6.17 5.46 -14.85
C SER A 62 6.20 3.93 -14.66
N MET A 63 5.17 3.23 -15.11
CA MET A 63 5.02 1.78 -14.93
C MET A 63 4.22 1.20 -16.08
N THR A 64 4.72 0.15 -16.72
CA THR A 64 3.99 -0.60 -17.77
C THR A 64 2.82 -1.40 -17.17
N ASP A 65 1.88 -1.84 -18.01
CA ASP A 65 0.75 -2.66 -17.53
C ASP A 65 1.20 -4.02 -16.96
N GLU A 66 2.26 -4.60 -17.53
CA GLU A 66 2.86 -5.84 -17.02
C GLU A 66 3.49 -5.64 -15.63
N GLU A 67 4.28 -4.58 -15.47
CA GLU A 67 4.88 -4.24 -14.17
C GLU A 67 3.81 -3.93 -13.12
N PHE A 68 2.72 -3.27 -13.50
CA PHE A 68 1.58 -3.02 -12.63
C PHE A 68 0.95 -4.34 -12.14
N GLU A 69 0.67 -5.29 -13.04
CA GLU A 69 0.13 -6.60 -12.67
C GLU A 69 1.07 -7.38 -11.75
N ILE A 70 2.38 -7.36 -12.04
CA ILE A 70 3.41 -8.00 -11.20
C ILE A 70 3.47 -7.34 -9.83
N PHE A 71 3.48 -6.00 -9.78
CA PHE A 71 3.49 -5.23 -8.55
C PHE A 71 2.28 -5.55 -7.69
N MET A 72 1.07 -5.51 -8.26
CA MET A 72 -0.16 -5.76 -7.51
C MET A 72 -0.21 -7.20 -6.99
N ARG A 73 0.16 -8.20 -7.80
CA ARG A 73 0.25 -9.60 -7.33
C ARG A 73 1.22 -9.76 -6.18
N ARG A 74 2.37 -9.07 -6.22
CA ARG A 74 3.33 -9.06 -5.12
C ARG A 74 2.74 -8.38 -3.88
N LEU A 75 2.13 -7.21 -4.03
CA LEU A 75 1.48 -6.48 -2.95
C LEU A 75 0.44 -7.36 -2.23
N PHE A 76 -0.48 -7.99 -2.96
CA PHE A 76 -1.48 -8.89 -2.38
C PHE A 76 -0.85 -10.06 -1.60
N LYS A 77 0.24 -10.64 -2.09
CA LYS A 77 1.01 -11.68 -1.36
C LYS A 77 1.64 -11.13 -0.07
N GLU A 78 2.20 -9.93 -0.12
CA GLU A 78 2.89 -9.31 1.02
C GLU A 78 1.91 -8.84 2.11
N ILE A 79 0.71 -8.40 1.73
CA ILE A 79 -0.31 -7.94 2.69
C ILE A 79 -1.10 -9.10 3.32
N ALA A 80 -1.13 -10.29 2.71
CA ALA A 80 -1.81 -11.46 3.27
C ALA A 80 -1.44 -11.71 4.76
N PRO A 81 -2.40 -12.12 5.63
CA PRO A 81 -3.80 -12.42 5.33
C PRO A 81 -4.72 -11.18 5.22
N GLY A 82 -4.16 -9.96 5.11
CA GLY A 82 -4.91 -8.70 4.97
C GLY A 82 -5.29 -8.04 6.30
N TYR A 83 -4.92 -8.63 7.45
CA TYR A 83 -5.20 -8.07 8.77
C TYR A 83 -4.51 -6.70 8.96
N ARG A 84 -5.25 -5.72 9.50
CA ARG A 84 -4.79 -4.35 9.74
C ARG A 84 -4.23 -3.66 8.49
N PHE A 85 -4.84 -3.92 7.34
CA PHE A 85 -4.49 -3.30 6.07
C PHE A 85 -5.74 -2.76 5.37
N ILE A 86 -5.73 -1.47 5.03
CA ILE A 86 -6.72 -0.82 4.16
C ILE A 86 -6.00 -0.48 2.86
N LEU A 87 -6.35 -1.17 1.78
CA LEU A 87 -5.71 -0.94 0.48
C LEU A 87 -6.19 0.40 -0.09
N GLY A 88 -5.24 1.26 -0.45
CA GLY A 88 -5.50 2.56 -1.06
C GLY A 88 -4.34 3.00 -1.93
N VAL A 89 -4.61 3.98 -2.79
CA VAL A 89 -3.56 4.73 -3.47
C VAL A 89 -2.86 5.59 -2.43
N ALA A 90 -1.55 5.46 -2.33
CA ALA A 90 -0.73 6.28 -1.47
C ALA A 90 -0.68 7.71 -2.03
N ASP A 91 -0.66 8.70 -1.13
CA ASP A 91 -0.87 10.12 -1.44
C ASP A 91 -2.20 10.38 -2.16
N THR A 92 -2.15 10.58 -3.48
CA THR A 92 -3.28 11.04 -4.28
C THR A 92 -3.30 10.32 -5.63
N VAL A 93 -4.50 10.09 -6.18
CA VAL A 93 -4.65 9.59 -7.57
C VAL A 93 -4.17 10.68 -8.55
N PRO A 94 -3.15 10.42 -9.38
CA PRO A 94 -2.64 11.41 -10.33
C PRO A 94 -3.70 11.80 -11.37
N ALA A 95 -3.63 13.03 -11.88
CA ALA A 95 -4.58 13.52 -12.89
C ALA A 95 -4.52 12.74 -14.22
N ASN A 96 -3.34 12.22 -14.56
CA ASN A 96 -3.05 11.35 -15.71
C ASN A 96 -3.17 9.86 -15.39
N ALA A 97 -3.75 9.48 -14.24
CA ALA A 97 -3.91 8.08 -13.87
C ALA A 97 -4.71 7.31 -14.95
N LYS A 98 -4.19 6.14 -15.34
CA LYS A 98 -4.88 5.22 -16.24
C LYS A 98 -6.10 4.65 -15.52
N PHE A 99 -7.29 5.16 -15.85
CA PHE A 99 -8.54 4.77 -15.18
C PHE A 99 -8.80 3.25 -15.18
N SER A 100 -8.34 2.52 -16.20
CA SER A 100 -8.47 1.06 -16.23
C SER A 100 -7.68 0.37 -15.11
N ARG A 101 -6.55 0.92 -14.64
CA ARG A 101 -5.80 0.38 -13.50
C ARG A 101 -6.57 0.56 -12.19
N ILE A 102 -7.26 1.69 -12.02
CA ILE A 102 -8.13 1.93 -10.86
C ILE A 102 -9.25 0.88 -10.81
N LYS A 103 -9.92 0.63 -11.94
CA LYS A 103 -10.92 -0.46 -12.03
C LYS A 103 -10.30 -1.82 -11.74
N ARG A 104 -9.11 -2.09 -12.31
CA ARG A 104 -8.42 -3.36 -12.13
C ARG A 104 -8.05 -3.63 -10.67
N ILE A 105 -7.66 -2.61 -9.90
CA ILE A 105 -7.46 -2.75 -8.45
C ILE A 105 -8.74 -3.22 -7.77
N GLY A 106 -9.89 -2.63 -8.10
CA GLY A 106 -11.19 -3.05 -7.56
C GLY A 106 -11.53 -4.51 -7.90
N GLU A 107 -11.26 -4.95 -9.13
CA GLU A 107 -11.40 -6.35 -9.53
C GLU A 107 -10.48 -7.28 -8.73
N MET A 108 -9.19 -6.92 -8.58
CA MET A 108 -8.22 -7.70 -7.80
C MET A 108 -8.61 -7.80 -6.32
N VAL A 109 -9.20 -6.76 -5.73
CA VAL A 109 -9.74 -6.82 -4.36
C VAL A 109 -10.89 -7.84 -4.28
N ASN A 110 -11.78 -7.87 -5.25
CA ASN A 110 -12.86 -8.87 -5.28
C ASN A 110 -12.33 -10.29 -5.53
N GLU A 111 -11.29 -10.44 -6.35
CA GLU A 111 -10.69 -11.74 -6.68
C GLU A 111 -9.82 -12.29 -5.52
N TRP A 112 -9.03 -11.43 -4.87
CA TRP A 112 -7.93 -11.84 -3.97
C TRP A 112 -8.01 -11.26 -2.56
N GLY A 113 -8.92 -10.31 -2.29
CA GLY A 113 -9.03 -9.57 -1.03
C GLY A 113 -9.74 -10.31 0.11
N THR A 114 -10.01 -11.60 -0.03
CA THR A 114 -10.64 -12.40 1.03
C THR A 114 -9.67 -12.61 2.19
N LEU A 115 -10.09 -12.25 3.40
CA LEU A 115 -9.34 -12.54 4.61
C LEU A 115 -9.28 -14.06 4.81
N LEU A 116 -8.07 -14.62 4.92
CA LEU A 116 -7.89 -16.03 5.23
C LEU A 116 -8.21 -16.25 6.72
N GLY A 117 -9.33 -16.90 7.02
CA GLY A 117 -9.71 -17.32 8.38
C GLY A 117 -10.73 -16.44 9.12
N ALA A 118 -11.59 -15.72 8.40
CA ALA A 118 -12.81 -15.10 8.94
C ALA A 118 -14.00 -16.06 8.87
#